data_AF-A0AAP2E5T3-F1
#
_entry.id   AF-A0AAP2E5T3-F1
#
_cell.length_a   1.000
_cell.length_b   1.000
_cell.length_c   1.000
_cell.angle_alpha   90.00
_cell.angle_beta   90.00
_cell.angle_gamma   90.00
#
_symmetry.space_group_name_H-M   'P 1'
#
loop_
_entity.id
_entity.type
_entity.pdbx_description
1 polymer ?
#
loop_
_entity_poly.entity_id
_entity_poly.type
_entity_poly.pdbx_seq_one_letter_code
_entity_poly.pdbx_strand_id
1 'polypeptide(L)'
;DKPTSGEYMLRIGEVHQSLHSLENEIPLRPDVLTLEGKLRECDTALVLVEQNLKKYSAALNLRNLQMFSVLLQNVEHDLERYSARIQVADTTLQGLRKELRILRRDSLLRQLYKDSVNRKLLLPHLRELRTAWRATDSLLQHNLNIVNTLKTGVSEKSIRASDLFNQIEERLTRSGIQAFSKEYNFLWEPAPTVTTEFKEELDNSYRSGRKALDFYFRDSSGQRALMWLLGIAFYLW
;
A
#
# COMPACT_ATOMS: atom_id res chain seq x y z
N ASP A 1 -6.93 -1.84 53.71
CA ASP A 1 -5.99 -2.97 53.94
C ASP A 1 -4.71 -2.81 53.13
N LYS A 2 -3.57 -3.22 53.70
CA LYS A 2 -2.28 -3.23 52.98
C LYS A 2 -2.21 -4.52 52.15
N PRO A 3 -1.85 -4.47 50.87
CA PRO A 3 -1.77 -5.67 50.04
C PRO A 3 -0.68 -6.62 50.55
N THR A 4 -0.93 -7.92 50.42
CA THR A 4 -0.01 -8.97 50.89
C THR A 4 1.04 -9.29 49.82
N SER A 5 2.22 -9.79 50.20
CA SER A 5 3.26 -10.21 49.23
C SER A 5 2.77 -11.23 48.19
N GLY A 6 1.82 -12.10 48.56
CA GLY A 6 1.21 -13.05 47.63
C GLY A 6 0.32 -12.38 46.57
N GLU A 7 -0.41 -11.33 46.93
CA GLU A 7 -1.23 -10.55 45.99
C GLU A 7 -0.34 -9.80 44.99
N TYR A 8 0.79 -9.27 45.44
CA TYR A 8 1.79 -8.67 44.54
C TYR A 8 2.39 -9.69 43.57
N MET A 9 2.70 -10.91 44.02
CA MET A 9 3.24 -11.95 43.17
C MET A 9 2.22 -12.41 42.11
N LEU A 10 0.98 -12.65 42.53
CA LEU A 10 -0.11 -13.00 41.61
C LEU A 10 -0.27 -11.93 40.54
N ARG A 11 -0.27 -10.65 40.94
CA ARG A 11 -0.44 -9.54 40.01
C ARG A 11 0.73 -9.41 39.03
N ILE A 12 1.97 -9.62 39.48
CA ILE A 12 3.13 -9.67 38.58
C ILE A 12 2.98 -10.79 37.55
N GLY A 13 2.50 -11.96 37.97
CA GLY A 13 2.21 -13.08 37.08
C GLY A 13 1.17 -12.75 36.01
N GLU A 14 0.05 -12.14 36.40
CA GLU A 14 -0.99 -11.69 35.47
C GLU A 14 -0.45 -10.69 34.43
N VAL A 15 0.34 -9.71 34.88
CA VAL A 15 0.96 -8.73 33.98
C VAL A 15 1.96 -9.40 33.04
N HIS A 16 2.74 -10.36 33.52
CA HIS A 16 3.67 -11.11 32.69
C HIS A 16 2.93 -11.92 31.60
N GLN A 17 1.83 -12.58 31.95
CA GLN A 17 1.02 -13.32 31.00
C GLN A 17 0.36 -12.40 29.96
N SER A 18 -0.16 -11.25 30.39
CA SER A 18 -0.72 -10.25 29.48
C SER A 18 0.35 -9.70 28.54
N LEU A 19 1.56 -9.41 29.03
CA LEU A 19 2.66 -8.92 28.21
C LEU A 19 3.12 -9.96 27.18
N HIS A 20 3.15 -11.24 27.55
CA HIS A 20 3.45 -12.33 26.63
C HIS A 20 2.36 -12.49 25.55
N SER A 21 1.08 -12.32 25.92
CA SER A 21 -0.01 -12.29 24.94
C SER A 21 0.18 -11.16 23.93
N LEU A 22 0.48 -9.95 24.43
CA LEU A 22 0.78 -8.79 23.59
C LEU A 22 1.96 -9.10 22.66
N GLU A 23 3.07 -9.62 23.18
CA GLU A 23 4.27 -9.93 22.39
C GLU A 23 3.99 -10.87 21.20
N ASN A 24 3.07 -11.83 21.36
CA ASN A 24 2.68 -12.74 20.27
C ASN A 24 1.79 -12.07 19.20
N GLU A 25 1.10 -10.99 19.53
CA GLU A 25 0.16 -10.30 18.64
C GLU A 25 0.78 -9.10 17.90
N ILE A 26 1.91 -8.58 18.37
CA ILE A 26 2.58 -7.42 17.75
C ILE A 26 3.22 -7.72 16.38
N PRO A 27 3.79 -8.91 16.09
CA PRO A 27 4.40 -9.19 14.80
C PRO A 27 3.47 -8.87 13.64
N LEU A 28 3.98 -8.09 12.68
CA LEU A 28 3.24 -7.76 11.48
C LEU A 28 2.97 -9.04 10.69
N ARG A 29 1.72 -9.19 10.27
CA ARG A 29 1.34 -10.29 9.38
C ARG A 29 2.17 -10.23 8.08
N PRO A 30 2.52 -11.39 7.49
CA PRO A 30 3.33 -11.44 6.28
C PRO A 30 2.74 -10.65 5.10
N ASP A 31 1.41 -10.56 5.03
CA ASP A 31 0.72 -9.81 3.99
C ASP A 31 1.07 -8.31 4.02
N VAL A 32 1.21 -7.72 5.20
CA VAL A 32 1.60 -6.31 5.38
C VAL A 32 3.06 -6.08 5.01
N LEU A 33 3.95 -7.01 5.35
CA LEU A 33 5.37 -6.92 5.01
C LEU A 33 5.62 -6.93 3.50
N THR A 34 4.79 -7.66 2.73
CA THR A 34 4.89 -7.66 1.26
C THR A 34 4.34 -6.40 0.59
N LEU A 35 3.63 -5.53 1.31
CA LEU A 35 3.00 -4.34 0.71
C LEU A 35 4.02 -3.34 0.20
N GLU A 36 5.20 -3.24 0.81
CA GLU A 36 6.24 -2.34 0.33
C GLU A 36 6.65 -2.65 -1.12
N GLY A 37 6.84 -3.94 -1.43
CA GLY A 37 7.13 -4.40 -2.80
C GLY A 37 6.01 -4.07 -3.77
N LYS A 38 4.76 -4.34 -3.37
CA LYS A 38 3.57 -4.06 -4.20
C LYS A 38 3.35 -2.56 -4.43
N LEU A 39 3.63 -1.73 -3.44
CA LEU A 39 3.57 -0.28 -3.59
C LEU A 39 4.61 0.24 -4.58
N ARG A 40 5.77 -0.42 -4.67
CA ARG A 40 6.79 -0.09 -5.66
C ARG A 40 6.38 -0.46 -7.08
N GLU A 41 5.60 -1.53 -7.24
CA GLU A 41 4.99 -1.90 -8.53
C GLU A 41 3.98 -0.83 -8.98
N CYS A 42 3.10 -0.39 -8.07
CA CYS A 42 2.20 0.74 -8.34
C CYS A 42 2.97 2.02 -8.72
N ASP A 43 4.06 2.34 -8.00
CA ASP A 43 4.90 3.51 -8.32
C ASP A 43 5.48 3.42 -9.73
N THR A 44 5.98 2.25 -10.11
CA THR A 44 6.53 2.02 -11.46
C THR A 44 5.46 2.23 -12.53
N ALA A 45 4.23 1.76 -12.29
CA ALA A 45 3.10 1.96 -13.18
C ALA A 45 2.71 3.44 -13.31
N LEU A 46 2.66 4.18 -12.18
CA LEU A 46 2.36 5.61 -12.16
C LEU A 46 3.41 6.43 -12.91
N VAL A 47 4.70 6.17 -12.65
CA VAL A 47 5.82 6.82 -13.34
C VAL A 47 5.77 6.57 -14.85
N LEU A 48 5.42 5.35 -15.27
CA LEU A 48 5.25 5.03 -16.69
C LEU A 48 4.14 5.87 -17.31
N VAL A 49 2.97 5.96 -16.67
CA VAL A 49 1.86 6.78 -17.17
C VAL A 49 2.26 8.25 -17.24
N GLU A 50 2.86 8.79 -16.19
CA GLU A 50 3.32 10.18 -16.11
C GLU A 50 4.33 10.53 -17.21
N GLN A 51 5.35 9.69 -17.41
CA GLN A 51 6.36 9.91 -18.46
C GLN A 51 5.74 9.90 -19.85
N ASN A 52 4.80 8.99 -20.11
CA ASN A 52 4.11 8.94 -21.40
C ASN A 52 3.19 10.16 -21.60
N LEU A 53 2.50 10.63 -20.56
CA LEU A 53 1.69 11.86 -20.64
C LEU A 53 2.55 13.10 -20.89
N LYS A 54 3.74 13.19 -20.29
CA LYS A 54 4.66 14.33 -20.53
C LYS A 54 5.27 14.30 -21.93
N LYS A 55 5.61 13.12 -22.46
CA LYS A 55 6.32 12.98 -23.73
C LYS A 55 5.43 13.20 -24.96
N TYR A 56 4.14 12.91 -24.87
CA TYR A 56 3.22 12.99 -26.02
C TYR A 56 2.14 14.05 -25.75
N SER A 57 2.26 15.21 -26.40
CA SER A 57 1.41 16.40 -26.15
C SER A 57 0.31 16.62 -27.20
N ALA A 58 0.35 15.97 -28.37
CA ALA A 58 -0.59 16.28 -29.47
C ALA A 58 -1.24 15.06 -30.15
N ALA A 59 -0.58 13.89 -30.19
CA ALA A 59 -1.03 12.74 -30.98
C ALA A 59 -1.23 11.46 -30.13
N LEU A 60 -1.71 11.60 -28.89
CA LEU A 60 -2.11 10.43 -28.10
C LEU A 60 -3.29 9.76 -28.81
N ASN A 61 -3.01 8.65 -29.50
CA ASN A 61 -4.01 7.70 -29.96
C ASN A 61 -4.96 7.44 -28.79
N LEU A 62 -6.24 7.76 -28.95
CA LEU A 62 -7.31 7.62 -27.94
C LEU A 62 -7.24 6.26 -27.20
N ARG A 63 -6.85 5.21 -27.93
CA ARG A 63 -6.59 3.86 -27.42
C ARG A 63 -5.53 3.79 -26.32
N ASN A 64 -4.43 4.54 -26.43
CA ASN A 64 -3.36 4.57 -25.42
C ASN A 64 -3.86 5.28 -24.14
N LEU A 65 -4.64 6.35 -24.28
CA LEU A 65 -5.28 7.01 -23.13
C LEU A 65 -6.25 6.08 -22.40
N GLN A 66 -7.10 5.35 -23.14
CA GLN A 66 -8.00 4.36 -22.57
C GLN A 66 -7.25 3.23 -21.85
N MET A 67 -6.15 2.75 -22.43
CA MET A 67 -5.31 1.74 -21.78
C MET A 67 -4.70 2.27 -20.46
N PHE A 68 -4.18 3.49 -20.45
CA PHE A 68 -3.63 4.10 -19.25
C PHE A 68 -4.71 4.36 -18.18
N SER A 69 -5.92 4.74 -18.58
CA SER A 69 -7.07 4.87 -17.67
C SER A 69 -7.39 3.55 -16.97
N VAL A 70 -7.47 2.44 -17.71
CA VAL A 70 -7.69 1.10 -17.13
C VAL A 70 -6.55 0.71 -16.18
N LEU A 71 -5.30 1.00 -16.57
CA LEU A 71 -4.14 0.73 -15.72
C LEU A 71 -4.19 1.55 -14.42
N LEU A 72 -4.51 2.84 -14.49
CA LEU A 72 -4.67 3.68 -13.30
C LEU A 72 -5.82 3.21 -12.42
N GLN A 73 -6.95 2.80 -13.00
CA GLN A 73 -8.08 2.25 -12.25
C GLN A 73 -7.70 0.98 -11.48
N ASN A 74 -6.90 0.10 -12.10
CA ASN A 74 -6.35 -1.07 -11.40
C ASN A 74 -5.41 -0.66 -10.25
N VAL A 75 -4.55 0.33 -10.48
CA VAL A 75 -3.65 0.87 -9.45
C VAL A 75 -4.44 1.49 -8.28
N GLU A 76 -5.48 2.27 -8.55
CA GLU A 76 -6.35 2.82 -7.50
C GLU A 76 -7.03 1.72 -6.68
N HIS A 77 -7.59 0.70 -7.34
CA HIS A 77 -8.22 -0.44 -6.67
C HIS A 77 -7.23 -1.22 -5.79
N ASP A 78 -5.98 -1.40 -6.27
CA ASP A 78 -4.93 -2.04 -5.49
C ASP A 78 -4.50 -1.17 -4.30
N LEU A 79 -4.37 0.14 -4.48
CA LEU A 79 -4.05 1.10 -3.41
C LEU A 79 -5.14 1.12 -2.34
N GLU A 80 -6.42 1.08 -2.71
CA GLU A 80 -7.54 0.96 -1.76
C GLU A 80 -7.46 -0.33 -0.95
N ARG A 81 -7.20 -1.45 -1.63
CA ARG A 81 -7.03 -2.75 -0.97
C ARG A 81 -5.85 -2.76 -0.01
N TYR A 82 -4.72 -2.14 -0.39
CA TYR A 82 -3.54 -2.01 0.47
C TYR A 82 -3.82 -1.09 1.65
N SER A 83 -4.50 0.03 1.43
CA SER A 83 -4.95 0.96 2.48
C SER A 83 -5.79 0.24 3.54
N ALA A 84 -6.78 -0.56 3.12
CA ALA A 84 -7.62 -1.31 4.04
C ALA A 84 -6.81 -2.30 4.91
N ARG A 85 -5.82 -3.00 4.32
CA ARG A 85 -4.95 -3.93 5.06
C ARG A 85 -4.06 -3.21 6.06
N ILE A 86 -3.48 -2.08 5.67
CA ILE A 86 -2.65 -1.22 6.53
C ILE A 86 -3.51 -0.68 7.67
N GLN A 87 -4.75 -0.27 7.42
CA GLN A 87 -5.66 0.24 8.43
C GLN A 87 -6.02 -0.83 9.48
N VAL A 88 -6.21 -2.09 9.06
CA VAL A 88 -6.39 -3.21 10.00
C VAL A 88 -5.15 -3.41 10.87
N ALA A 89 -3.95 -3.33 10.28
CA ALA A 89 -2.71 -3.44 11.06
C ALA A 89 -2.53 -2.27 12.04
N ASP A 90 -2.76 -1.02 11.59
CA ASP A 90 -2.69 0.19 12.41
C ASP A 90 -3.66 0.10 13.60
N THR A 91 -4.93 -0.23 13.34
CA THR A 91 -5.93 -0.35 14.41
C THR A 91 -5.57 -1.43 15.44
N THR A 92 -5.04 -2.57 14.99
CA THR A 92 -4.55 -3.64 15.87
C THR A 92 -3.40 -3.15 16.74
N LEU A 93 -2.34 -2.58 16.16
CA LEU A 93 -1.18 -2.08 16.90
C LEU A 93 -1.54 -0.92 17.85
N GLN A 94 -2.46 -0.03 17.45
CA GLN A 94 -2.96 1.03 18.33
C GLN A 94 -3.77 0.47 19.50
N GLY A 95 -4.50 -0.63 19.30
CA GLY A 95 -5.16 -1.40 20.35
C GLY A 95 -4.15 -1.95 21.36
N LEU A 96 -3.14 -2.67 20.87
CA LEU A 96 -2.05 -3.20 21.70
C LEU A 96 -1.30 -2.09 22.45
N ARG A 97 -1.10 -0.92 21.83
CA ARG A 97 -0.50 0.25 22.51
C ARG A 97 -1.37 0.77 23.65
N LYS A 98 -2.70 0.75 23.51
CA LYS A 98 -3.62 1.14 24.58
C LYS A 98 -3.58 0.15 25.72
N GLU A 99 -3.58 -1.15 25.42
CA GLU A 99 -3.47 -2.22 26.42
C GLU A 99 -2.16 -2.12 27.20
N LEU A 100 -1.04 -1.97 26.49
CA LEU A 100 0.26 -1.71 27.11
C LEU A 100 0.22 -0.44 27.99
N ARG A 101 -0.46 0.64 27.56
CA ARG A 101 -0.60 1.83 28.42
C ARG A 101 -1.44 1.59 29.67
N ILE A 102 -2.45 0.71 29.60
CA ILE A 102 -3.31 0.33 30.74
C ILE A 102 -2.51 -0.48 31.75
N LEU A 103 -1.74 -1.48 31.31
CA LEU A 103 -0.84 -2.26 32.16
C LEU A 103 0.14 -1.37 32.95
N ARG A 104 0.62 -0.29 32.35
CA ARG A 104 1.53 0.68 33.00
C ARG A 104 0.85 1.49 34.12
N ARG A 105 -0.47 1.65 34.04
CA ARG A 105 -1.26 2.47 34.96
C ARG A 105 -1.77 1.69 36.17
N ASP A 106 -1.45 0.41 36.26
CA ASP A 106 -1.86 -0.47 37.35
C ASP A 106 -1.52 0.11 38.73
N SER A 107 -2.54 0.26 39.56
CA SER A 107 -2.45 0.83 40.91
C SER A 107 -1.66 -0.07 41.87
N LEU A 108 -1.77 -1.40 41.73
CA LEU A 108 -1.10 -2.37 42.61
C LEU A 108 0.41 -2.39 42.35
N LEU A 109 0.82 -2.40 41.08
CA LEU A 109 2.24 -2.29 40.72
C LEU A 109 2.82 -0.95 41.18
N ARG A 110 2.07 0.16 41.04
CA ARG A 110 2.50 1.48 41.55
C ARG A 110 2.67 1.50 43.06
N GLN A 111 1.81 0.80 43.80
CA GLN A 111 1.90 0.68 45.25
C GLN A 111 3.10 -0.18 45.67
N LEU A 112 3.38 -1.26 44.93
CA LEU A 112 4.57 -2.10 45.12
C LEU A 112 5.88 -1.31 44.96
N TYR A 113 5.94 -0.37 44.02
CA TYR A 113 7.13 0.49 43.85
C TYR A 113 7.39 1.42 45.03
N LYS A 114 6.35 1.77 45.80
CA LYS A 114 6.44 2.63 47.00
C LYS A 114 6.82 1.83 48.25
N ASP A 115 6.51 0.54 48.31
CA ASP A 115 6.84 -0.32 49.44
C ASP A 115 8.28 -0.84 49.36
N SER A 116 9.15 -0.38 50.25
CA SER A 116 10.57 -0.74 50.25
C SER A 116 10.86 -2.21 50.59
N VAL A 117 9.98 -2.88 51.34
CA VAL A 117 10.19 -4.26 51.84
C VAL A 117 9.83 -5.26 50.75
N ASN A 118 8.59 -5.18 50.25
CA ASN A 118 8.10 -6.06 49.19
C ASN A 118 8.86 -5.86 47.86
N ARG A 119 9.33 -4.64 47.58
CA ARG A 119 10.15 -4.35 46.39
C ARG A 119 11.50 -5.08 46.41
N LYS A 120 12.15 -5.22 47.58
CA LYS A 120 13.43 -5.94 47.68
C LYS A 120 13.25 -7.43 47.44
N LEU A 121 12.16 -8.00 47.98
CA LEU A 121 11.82 -9.41 47.82
C LEU A 121 11.49 -9.77 46.35
N LEU A 122 10.74 -8.92 45.66
CA LEU A 122 10.27 -9.16 44.28
C LEU A 122 11.15 -8.52 43.20
N LEU A 123 12.33 -8.02 43.57
CA LEU A 123 13.26 -7.33 42.66
C LEU A 123 13.62 -8.13 41.39
N PRO A 124 13.92 -9.44 41.42
CA PRO A 124 14.26 -10.18 40.21
C PRO A 124 13.10 -10.18 39.19
N HIS A 125 11.88 -10.49 39.61
CA HIS A 125 10.71 -10.52 38.73
C HIS A 125 10.35 -9.13 38.20
N LEU A 126 10.55 -8.08 39.00
CA LEU A 126 10.38 -6.70 38.53
C LEU A 126 11.42 -6.29 37.48
N ARG A 127 12.62 -6.87 37.49
CA ARG A 127 13.64 -6.64 36.45
C ARG A 127 13.26 -7.35 35.16
N GLU A 128 12.85 -8.61 35.23
CA GLU A 128 12.36 -9.41 34.09
C GLU A 128 11.17 -8.73 33.43
N LEU A 129 10.19 -8.30 34.23
CA LEU A 129 9.02 -7.58 33.73
C LEU A 129 9.43 -6.28 33.01
N ARG A 130 10.41 -5.56 33.53
CA ARG A 130 10.90 -4.32 32.90
C ARG A 130 11.62 -4.59 31.59
N THR A 131 12.41 -5.66 31.50
CA THR A 131 13.12 -6.01 30.26
C THR A 131 12.13 -6.45 29.20
N ALA A 132 11.18 -7.33 29.54
CA ALA A 132 10.12 -7.73 28.65
C ALA A 132 9.32 -6.51 28.18
N TRP A 133 8.95 -5.61 29.10
CA TRP A 133 8.22 -4.39 28.75
C TRP A 133 8.93 -3.55 27.68
N ARG A 134 10.22 -3.31 27.88
CA ARG A 134 11.02 -2.50 26.94
C ARG A 134 11.14 -3.18 25.59
N ALA A 135 11.27 -4.50 25.56
CA ALA A 135 11.31 -5.27 24.32
C ALA A 135 9.97 -5.14 23.57
N THR A 136 8.85 -5.39 24.26
CA THR A 136 7.49 -5.26 23.70
C THR A 136 7.21 -3.84 23.20
N ASP A 137 7.52 -2.81 24.00
CA ASP A 137 7.31 -1.40 23.65
C ASP A 137 8.16 -0.97 22.44
N SER A 138 9.44 -1.40 22.40
CA SER A 138 10.34 -1.15 21.27
C SER A 138 9.84 -1.82 19.99
N LEU A 139 9.41 -3.08 20.07
CA LEU A 139 8.91 -3.85 18.93
C LEU A 139 7.61 -3.24 18.40
N LEU A 140 6.70 -2.86 19.31
CA LEU A 140 5.45 -2.18 18.96
C LEU A 140 5.71 -0.83 18.28
N GLN A 141 6.62 -0.02 18.81
CA GLN A 141 6.95 1.28 18.22
C GLN A 141 7.59 1.11 16.83
N HIS A 142 8.44 0.09 16.66
CA HIS A 142 9.02 -0.23 15.37
C HIS A 142 7.96 -0.60 14.33
N ASN A 143 7.02 -1.49 14.67
CA ASN A 143 5.96 -1.91 13.76
C ASN A 143 4.97 -0.78 13.46
N LEU A 144 4.65 0.07 14.44
CA LEU A 144 3.85 1.28 14.22
C LEU A 144 4.53 2.23 13.24
N ASN A 145 5.85 2.41 13.34
CA ASN A 145 6.59 3.24 12.40
C ASN A 145 6.51 2.67 10.98
N ILE A 146 6.72 1.35 10.80
CA ILE A 146 6.57 0.69 9.49
C ILE A 146 5.17 0.94 8.92
N VAL A 147 4.12 0.66 9.69
CA VAL A 147 2.72 0.86 9.26
C VAL A 147 2.45 2.32 8.90
N ASN A 148 2.98 3.28 9.66
CA ASN A 148 2.85 4.71 9.34
C ASN A 148 3.55 5.06 8.03
N THR A 149 4.75 4.54 7.76
CA THR A 149 5.45 4.77 6.49
C THR A 149 4.71 4.18 5.29
N LEU A 150 4.12 2.99 5.44
CA LEU A 150 3.28 2.37 4.42
C LEU A 150 2.02 3.20 4.17
N LYS A 151 1.36 3.68 5.24
CA LYS A 151 0.18 4.53 5.17
C LYS A 151 0.47 5.82 4.39
N THR A 152 1.55 6.51 4.72
CA THR A 152 1.97 7.72 3.99
C THR A 152 2.28 7.40 2.54
N GLY A 153 2.97 6.28 2.27
CA GLY A 153 3.32 5.87 0.92
C GLY A 153 2.12 5.50 0.04
N VAL A 154 1.07 4.91 0.62
CA VAL A 154 -0.20 4.65 -0.06
C VAL A 154 -0.93 5.95 -0.35
N SER A 155 -1.05 6.84 0.63
CA SER A 155 -1.73 8.13 0.44
C SER A 155 -1.06 8.97 -0.65
N GLU A 156 0.26 9.04 -0.66
CA GLU A 156 1.01 9.74 -1.70
C GLU A 156 0.72 9.18 -3.10
N LYS A 157 0.75 7.85 -3.25
CA LYS A 157 0.48 7.19 -4.55
C LYS A 157 -0.96 7.34 -4.99
N SER A 158 -1.91 7.30 -4.06
CA SER A 158 -3.33 7.51 -4.34
C SER A 158 -3.59 8.93 -4.86
N ILE A 159 -2.99 9.95 -4.23
CA ILE A 159 -3.07 11.34 -4.73
C ILE A 159 -2.50 11.43 -6.15
N ARG A 160 -1.30 10.89 -6.37
CA ARG A 160 -0.67 10.89 -7.70
C ARG A 160 -1.50 10.15 -8.74
N ALA A 161 -2.11 9.01 -8.39
CA ALA A 161 -2.96 8.24 -9.29
C ALA A 161 -4.17 9.07 -9.73
N SER A 162 -4.86 9.71 -8.78
CA SER A 162 -6.02 10.56 -9.07
C SER A 162 -5.64 11.80 -9.88
N ASP A 163 -4.48 12.42 -9.63
CA ASP A 163 -3.98 13.53 -10.44
C ASP A 163 -3.70 13.11 -11.89
N LEU A 164 -3.11 11.93 -12.10
CA LEU A 164 -2.88 11.38 -13.44
C LEU A 164 -4.19 10.99 -14.12
N PHE A 165 -5.16 10.48 -13.37
CA PHE A 165 -6.47 10.14 -13.89
C PHE A 165 -7.21 11.38 -14.40
N ASN A 166 -7.23 12.45 -13.60
CA ASN A 166 -7.80 13.75 -13.99
C ASN A 166 -7.15 14.30 -15.27
N GLN A 167 -5.82 14.21 -15.38
CA GLN A 167 -5.10 14.63 -16.59
C GLN A 167 -5.46 13.79 -17.82
N ILE A 168 -5.66 12.48 -17.67
CA ILE A 168 -6.10 11.60 -18.75
C ILE A 168 -7.52 11.97 -19.17
N GLU A 169 -8.43 12.19 -18.23
CA GLU A 169 -9.82 12.55 -18.49
C GLU A 169 -9.94 13.91 -19.21
N GLU A 170 -9.17 14.90 -18.78
CA GLU A 170 -9.09 16.20 -19.45
C GLU A 170 -8.61 16.05 -20.90
N ARG A 171 -7.56 15.26 -21.13
CA ARG A 171 -7.03 15.00 -22.48
C ARG A 171 -8.02 14.21 -23.33
N LEU A 172 -8.69 13.21 -22.77
CA LEU A 172 -9.69 12.42 -23.49
C LEU A 172 -10.90 13.27 -23.88
N THR A 173 -11.33 14.18 -23.00
CA THR A 173 -12.40 15.14 -23.28
C THR A 173 -12.00 16.11 -24.39
N ARG A 174 -10.78 16.66 -24.31
CA ARG A 174 -10.23 17.56 -25.33
C ARG A 174 -10.08 16.86 -26.68
N SER A 175 -9.52 15.65 -26.70
CA SER A 175 -9.38 14.82 -27.90
C SER A 175 -10.74 14.39 -28.45
N GLY A 176 -11.74 14.12 -27.60
CA GLY A 176 -13.11 13.83 -28.04
C GLY A 176 -13.73 15.02 -28.77
N ILE A 177 -13.63 16.22 -28.21
CA ILE A 177 -14.07 17.47 -28.87
C ILE A 177 -13.32 17.69 -30.19
N GLN A 178 -12.02 17.38 -30.22
CA GLN A 178 -11.17 17.57 -31.39
C GLN A 178 -11.36 16.49 -32.47
N ALA A 179 -11.73 15.26 -32.12
CA ALA A 179 -12.13 14.20 -33.06
C ALA A 179 -13.48 14.51 -33.74
N PHE A 180 -14.35 15.30 -33.09
CA PHE A 180 -15.52 15.92 -33.73
C PHE A 180 -15.19 17.21 -34.49
N SER A 181 -13.96 17.74 -34.37
CA SER A 181 -13.45 18.82 -35.21
C SER A 181 -12.75 18.23 -36.44
N LYS A 182 -12.64 19.00 -37.53
CA LYS A 182 -12.14 18.53 -38.84
C LYS A 182 -10.88 17.63 -38.73
N GLU A 183 -11.04 16.32 -38.91
CA GLU A 183 -9.92 15.37 -38.98
C GLU A 183 -9.21 15.38 -40.34
N TYR A 184 -9.90 15.85 -41.37
CA TYR A 184 -9.36 16.03 -42.71
C TYR A 184 -9.66 17.44 -43.20
N ASN A 185 -8.64 18.06 -43.79
CA ASN A 185 -8.86 19.21 -44.67
C ASN A 185 -9.84 18.77 -45.77
N PHE A 186 -10.78 19.64 -46.11
CA PHE A 186 -11.69 19.35 -47.20
C PHE A 186 -10.91 19.16 -48.50
N LEU A 187 -11.44 18.40 -49.47
CA LEU A 187 -10.75 18.10 -50.73
C LEU A 187 -10.29 19.36 -51.51
N TRP A 188 -10.83 20.53 -51.18
CA TRP A 188 -10.50 21.82 -51.76
C TRP A 188 -9.48 22.65 -50.96
N GLU A 189 -9.02 22.17 -49.80
CA GLU A 189 -7.97 22.80 -49.01
C GLU A 189 -6.59 22.26 -49.44
N PRO A 190 -5.56 23.12 -49.53
CA PRO A 190 -4.23 22.71 -49.99
C PRO A 190 -3.65 21.65 -49.04
N ALA A 191 -3.04 20.62 -49.63
CA ALA A 191 -2.49 19.49 -48.88
C ALA A 191 -1.41 19.97 -47.89
N PRO A 192 -1.49 19.57 -46.60
CA PRO A 192 -0.45 19.91 -45.64
C PRO A 192 0.86 19.22 -46.01
N THR A 193 1.96 19.94 -45.86
CA THR A 193 3.31 19.41 -46.05
C THR A 193 3.55 18.30 -45.04
N VAL A 194 3.65 17.05 -45.49
CA VAL A 194 3.91 15.89 -44.61
C VAL A 194 5.30 16.05 -44.00
N THR A 195 5.39 16.53 -42.76
CA THR A 195 6.66 16.68 -42.04
C THR A 195 7.17 15.34 -41.54
N THR A 196 8.49 15.18 -41.50
CA THR A 196 9.20 14.00 -40.98
C THR A 196 8.84 13.66 -39.52
N GLU A 197 8.35 14.64 -38.76
CA GLU A 197 7.86 14.49 -37.38
C GLU A 197 6.72 13.46 -37.25
N PHE A 198 5.80 13.39 -38.23
CA PHE A 198 4.65 12.47 -38.13
C PHE A 198 5.07 11.00 -38.20
N LYS A 199 6.11 10.68 -39.00
CA LYS A 199 6.66 9.31 -39.09
C LYS A 199 7.39 8.91 -37.81
N GLU A 200 8.13 9.84 -37.20
CA GLU A 200 8.81 9.60 -35.93
C GLU A 200 7.83 9.46 -34.75
N GLU A 201 6.75 10.24 -34.71
CA GLU A 201 5.69 10.07 -33.72
C GLU A 201 4.99 8.71 -33.83
N LEU A 202 4.72 8.23 -35.06
CA LEU A 202 4.04 6.96 -35.29
C LEU A 202 4.88 5.75 -34.83
N ASP A 203 6.17 5.71 -35.20
CA ASP A 203 7.07 4.60 -34.85
C ASP A 203 7.32 4.54 -33.33
N ASN A 204 7.43 5.71 -32.70
CA ASN A 204 7.56 5.82 -31.25
C ASN A 204 6.28 5.42 -30.50
N SER A 205 5.09 5.74 -31.03
CA SER A 205 3.80 5.31 -30.47
C SER A 205 3.64 3.79 -30.51
N TYR A 206 4.05 3.16 -31.62
CA TYR A 206 4.00 1.71 -31.79
C TYR A 206 4.92 0.96 -30.83
N ARG A 207 6.18 1.41 -30.65
CA ARG A 207 7.12 0.81 -29.68
C ARG A 207 6.64 0.95 -28.23
N SER A 208 6.05 2.07 -27.86
CA SER A 208 5.51 2.28 -26.51
C SER A 208 4.28 1.41 -26.24
N GLY A 209 3.38 1.25 -27.23
CA GLY A 209 2.25 0.32 -27.13
C GLY A 209 2.69 -1.12 -26.88
N ARG A 210 3.79 -1.57 -27.51
CA ARG A 210 4.33 -2.91 -27.31
C ARG A 210 4.90 -3.12 -25.90
N LYS A 211 5.52 -2.11 -25.28
CA LYS A 211 6.02 -2.17 -23.90
C LYS A 211 4.89 -2.21 -22.87
N ALA A 212 3.84 -1.42 -23.10
CA ALA A 212 2.67 -1.41 -22.23
C ALA A 212 1.91 -2.75 -22.29
N LEU A 213 1.78 -3.32 -23.49
CA LEU A 213 1.21 -4.66 -23.67
C LEU A 213 2.07 -5.75 -23.04
N ASP A 214 3.39 -5.70 -23.20
CA ASP A 214 4.31 -6.67 -22.58
C ASP A 214 4.19 -6.66 -21.05
N PHE A 215 4.09 -5.49 -20.44
CA PHE A 215 3.83 -5.36 -19.00
C PHE A 215 2.47 -5.97 -18.61
N TYR A 216 1.41 -5.67 -19.36
CA TYR A 216 0.07 -6.22 -19.14
C TYR A 216 0.04 -7.75 -19.25
N PHE A 217 0.70 -8.32 -20.25
CA PHE A 217 0.76 -9.77 -20.45
C PHE A 217 1.67 -10.45 -19.43
N ARG A 218 2.76 -9.81 -18.99
CA ARG A 218 3.63 -10.38 -17.95
C ARG A 218 2.94 -10.46 -16.59
N ASP A 219 2.09 -9.48 -16.26
CA ASP A 219 1.35 -9.43 -15.00
C ASP A 219 0.04 -10.26 -15.03
N SER A 220 -0.67 -10.28 -16.17
CA SER A 220 -1.98 -10.94 -16.32
C SER A 220 -1.92 -12.39 -16.85
N SER A 221 -0.77 -12.85 -17.37
CA SER A 221 -0.66 -14.18 -18.00
C SER A 221 -0.93 -15.34 -17.03
N GLY A 222 -0.54 -15.23 -15.76
CA GLY A 222 -0.70 -16.32 -14.79
C GLY A 222 -2.17 -16.70 -14.55
N GLN A 223 -3.06 -15.70 -14.45
CA GLN A 223 -4.49 -15.95 -14.20
C GLN A 223 -5.29 -16.26 -15.47
N ARG A 224 -4.90 -15.71 -16.62
CA ARG A 224 -5.62 -15.93 -17.89
C ARG A 224 -5.17 -17.18 -18.63
N ALA A 225 -3.89 -17.56 -18.53
CA ALA A 225 -3.44 -18.85 -19.06
C ALA A 225 -4.17 -20.01 -18.38
N LEU A 226 -4.45 -19.91 -17.09
CA LEU A 226 -5.21 -20.92 -16.34
C LEU A 226 -6.66 -21.04 -16.85
N MET A 227 -7.30 -19.92 -17.24
CA MET A 227 -8.63 -19.95 -17.85
C MET A 227 -8.64 -20.53 -19.27
N TRP A 228 -7.65 -20.22 -20.10
CA TRP A 228 -7.52 -20.86 -21.42
C TRP A 228 -7.19 -22.35 -21.31
N LEU A 229 -6.36 -22.75 -20.36
CA LEU A 229 -6.00 -24.13 -20.11
C LEU A 229 -7.21 -24.93 -19.60
N LEU A 230 -8.00 -24.37 -18.68
CA LEU A 230 -9.30 -24.94 -18.27
C LEU A 230 -10.31 -24.99 -19.42
N GLY A 231 -10.38 -23.94 -20.25
CA GLY A 231 -11.27 -23.91 -21.41
C GLY A 231 -10.92 -24.96 -22.48
N ILE A 232 -9.63 -25.16 -22.75
CA ILE A 232 -9.15 -26.20 -23.67
C ILE A 232 -9.35 -27.60 -23.06
N ALA A 233 -9.08 -27.77 -21.77
CA ALA A 233 -9.33 -29.03 -21.07
C ALA A 233 -10.83 -29.40 -21.07
N PHE A 234 -11.73 -28.42 -20.96
CA PHE A 234 -13.18 -28.63 -21.05
C PHE A 234 -13.67 -28.87 -22.48
N TYR A 235 -12.97 -28.36 -23.49
CA TYR A 235 -13.30 -28.61 -24.89
C TYR A 235 -12.79 -29.97 -25.39
N LEU A 236 -11.73 -30.50 -24.77
CA LEU A 236 -11.15 -31.81 -25.07
C LEU A 236 -11.74 -32.97 -24.22
N TRP A 237 -12.56 -32.65 -23.21
CA TRP A 237 -13.31 -33.60 -22.37
C TRP A 237 -14.73 -33.79 -22.91
#